data_AF-A0A6M3JKH0-F1
#
_entry.id   AF-A0A6M3JKH0-F1
#
_cell.length_a   1.000
_cell.length_b   1.000
_cell.length_c   1.000
_cell.angle_alpha   90.00
_cell.angle_beta   90.00
_cell.angle_gamma   90.00
#
_symmetry.space_group_name_H-M   'P 1'
#
loop_
_entity.id
_entity.type
_entity.pdbx_description
1 polymer ?
#
loop_
_entity_poly.entity_id
_entity_poly.type
_entity_poly.pdbx_seq_one_letter_code
_entity_poly.pdbx_strand_id
1 'polypeptide(L)'
;MGNVPEEKKKAEKDYRKMLNDTWRMGQSLIKGDPVMEYLAGRGLKLIPDNVRFAQACWESETKTRMPAMIALVTGPDGKPVTIHRTYLKGGKKAPIESPRKLMPHNGTLHGAAIRLFEPEQGVLGIAEGAETAIAATQLFKVPTWAAVTAGIMESWEPPEGIETVFIFGDNDASYTGQKSAYTLANKLALKGLKIVVRIPEEIGDWNDD
;
A
#
# COMPACT_ATOMS: atom_id res chain seq x y z
N MET A 1 22.16 -23.64 -14.26
CA MET A 1 21.54 -22.29 -14.32
C MET A 1 20.93 -22.12 -15.70
N GLY A 2 19.60 -22.15 -15.81
CA GLY A 2 18.92 -22.05 -17.10
C GLY A 2 18.99 -20.63 -17.66
N ASN A 3 19.42 -20.48 -18.91
CA ASN A 3 19.41 -19.19 -19.59
C ASN A 3 17.97 -18.67 -19.71
N VAL A 4 17.69 -17.50 -19.12
CA VAL A 4 16.43 -16.81 -19.32
C VAL A 4 16.35 -16.33 -20.79
N PRO A 5 15.28 -16.66 -21.54
CA PRO A 5 15.10 -16.24 -22.93
C PRO A 5 15.25 -14.73 -23.13
N GLU A 6 15.80 -14.32 -24.27
CA GLU A 6 16.13 -12.92 -24.58
C GLU A 6 14.90 -11.99 -24.59
N GLU A 7 13.75 -12.49 -25.03
CA GLU A 7 12.46 -11.78 -24.97
C GLU A 7 12.02 -11.50 -23.53
N LYS A 8 12.21 -12.46 -22.60
CA LYS A 8 11.90 -12.26 -21.18
C LYS A 8 12.81 -11.21 -20.55
N LYS A 9 14.10 -11.18 -20.93
CA LYS A 9 15.05 -10.15 -20.46
C LYS A 9 14.68 -8.76 -20.99
N LYS A 10 14.24 -8.66 -22.25
CA LYS A 10 13.79 -7.39 -22.86
C LYS A 10 12.51 -6.87 -22.19
N ALA A 11 11.49 -7.70 -22.07
CA ALA A 11 10.27 -7.37 -21.33
C ALA A 11 10.59 -6.97 -19.88
N GLU A 12 11.57 -7.62 -19.25
CA GLU A 12 12.01 -7.29 -17.90
C GLU A 12 12.65 -5.90 -17.80
N LYS A 13 13.48 -5.56 -18.78
CA LYS A 13 14.10 -4.23 -18.87
C LYS A 13 13.04 -3.14 -19.10
N ASP A 14 12.04 -3.42 -19.91
CA ASP A 14 11.00 -2.46 -20.28
C ASP A 14 10.08 -2.10 -19.10
N TYR A 15 9.64 -3.07 -18.29
CA TYR A 15 8.83 -2.74 -17.09
C TYR A 15 9.66 -1.99 -16.04
N ARG A 16 10.92 -2.40 -15.79
CA ARG A 16 11.79 -1.69 -14.82
C ARG A 16 11.99 -0.24 -15.24
N LYS A 17 12.17 0.01 -16.53
CA LYS A 17 12.25 1.37 -17.06
C LYS A 17 10.96 2.15 -16.76
N MET A 18 9.79 1.56 -17.04
CA MET A 18 8.50 2.22 -16.79
C MET A 18 8.26 2.52 -15.29
N LEU A 19 8.61 1.60 -14.39
CA LEU A 19 8.55 1.82 -12.94
C LEU A 19 9.50 2.94 -12.53
N ASN A 20 10.75 2.91 -12.98
CA ASN A 20 11.75 3.94 -12.67
C ASN A 20 11.33 5.32 -13.17
N ASP A 21 10.81 5.41 -14.40
CA ASP A 21 10.33 6.66 -14.98
C ASP A 21 9.15 7.21 -14.16
N THR A 22 8.24 6.34 -13.71
CA THR A 22 7.11 6.72 -12.85
C THR A 22 7.54 7.14 -11.45
N TRP A 23 8.54 6.47 -10.88
CA TRP A 23 9.07 6.88 -9.56
C TRP A 23 9.80 8.23 -9.62
N ARG A 24 10.56 8.47 -10.70
CA ARG A 24 11.33 9.71 -10.90
C ARG A 24 10.47 10.93 -11.17
N MET A 25 9.30 10.77 -11.79
CA MET A 25 8.34 11.88 -11.92
C MET A 25 7.64 12.23 -10.60
N GLY A 26 7.69 11.33 -9.61
CA GLY A 26 7.15 11.57 -8.28
C GLY A 26 7.99 12.60 -7.53
N GLN A 27 7.34 13.67 -7.08
CA GLN A 27 7.93 14.73 -6.26
C GLN A 27 7.58 14.49 -4.78
N SER A 28 8.42 15.03 -3.90
CA SER A 28 8.09 15.12 -2.47
C SER A 28 6.81 15.92 -2.28
N LEU A 29 6.05 15.55 -1.26
CA LEU A 29 4.79 16.22 -0.94
C LEU A 29 5.03 17.62 -0.39
N ILE A 30 4.28 18.59 -0.88
CA ILE A 30 4.29 19.99 -0.45
C ILE A 30 2.86 20.47 -0.19
N LYS A 31 2.71 21.40 0.75
CA LYS A 31 1.40 21.94 1.10
C LYS A 31 0.68 22.48 -0.13
N GLY A 32 -0.57 22.04 -0.34
CA GLY A 32 -1.41 22.45 -1.47
C GLY A 32 -1.25 21.60 -2.73
N ASP A 33 -0.39 20.57 -2.72
CA ASP A 33 -0.43 19.58 -3.80
C ASP A 33 -1.69 18.69 -3.69
N PRO A 34 -2.13 18.06 -4.81
CA PRO A 34 -3.33 17.23 -4.82
C PRO A 34 -3.32 16.04 -3.85
N VAL A 35 -2.15 15.48 -3.53
CA VAL A 35 -2.02 14.37 -2.57
C VAL A 35 -2.22 14.89 -1.16
N MET A 36 -1.61 16.02 -0.81
CA MET A 36 -1.80 16.67 0.48
C MET A 36 -3.25 17.12 0.68
N GLU A 37 -3.90 17.67 -0.34
CA GLU A 37 -5.33 17.99 -0.30
C GLU A 37 -6.18 16.74 -0.10
N TYR A 38 -5.86 15.65 -0.79
CA TYR A 38 -6.57 14.38 -0.66
C TYR A 38 -6.43 13.78 0.74
N LEU A 39 -5.21 13.69 1.26
CA LEU A 39 -4.95 13.16 2.60
C LEU A 39 -5.62 14.03 3.68
N ALA A 40 -5.50 15.36 3.57
CA ALA A 40 -6.12 16.29 4.50
C ALA A 40 -7.66 16.23 4.45
N GLY A 41 -8.24 16.08 3.26
CA GLY A 41 -9.69 15.88 3.07
C GLY A 41 -10.22 14.60 3.70
N ARG A 42 -9.34 13.65 4.04
CA ARG A 42 -9.64 12.44 4.82
C ARG A 42 -9.18 12.54 6.28
N GLY A 43 -8.85 13.73 6.78
CA GLY A 43 -8.39 13.90 8.16
C GLY A 43 -7.00 13.29 8.46
N LEU A 44 -6.27 12.84 7.43
CA LEU A 44 -4.93 12.25 7.57
C LEU A 44 -3.88 13.36 7.64
N LYS A 45 -3.33 13.56 8.83
CA LYS A 45 -2.33 14.60 9.13
C LYS A 45 -0.91 14.06 9.13
N LEU A 46 -0.76 12.76 9.41
CA LEU A 46 0.53 12.10 9.36
C LEU A 46 0.89 11.78 7.91
N ILE A 47 2.02 12.32 7.45
CA ILE A 47 2.46 12.17 6.06
C ILE A 47 3.68 11.25 6.04
N PRO A 48 3.60 10.07 5.40
CA PRO A 48 4.73 9.17 5.26
C PRO A 48 5.72 9.67 4.20
N ASP A 49 7.02 9.52 4.48
CA ASP A 49 8.11 10.04 3.61
C ASP A 49 8.24 9.31 2.27
N ASN A 50 7.69 8.09 2.18
CA ASN A 50 7.82 7.23 1.00
C ASN A 50 6.62 7.30 0.04
N VAL A 51 5.73 8.26 0.24
CA VAL A 51 4.65 8.60 -0.69
C VAL A 51 5.03 9.85 -1.48
N ARG A 52 4.73 9.85 -2.78
CA ARG A 52 5.08 10.93 -3.70
C ARG A 52 3.88 11.40 -4.50
N PHE A 53 3.97 12.64 -4.98
CA PHE A 53 3.01 13.23 -5.90
C PHE A 53 3.53 13.14 -7.34
N ALA A 54 2.78 12.49 -8.22
CA ALA A 54 3.00 12.52 -9.67
C ALA A 54 1.94 13.39 -10.34
N GLN A 55 2.35 14.53 -10.91
CA GLN A 55 1.43 15.50 -11.52
C GLN A 55 0.66 14.96 -12.74
N ALA A 56 1.29 14.09 -13.54
CA ALA A 56 0.76 13.62 -14.81
C ALA A 56 1.01 12.11 -15.01
N CYS A 57 0.52 11.30 -14.07
CA CYS A 57 0.63 9.84 -14.11
C CYS A 57 -0.28 9.25 -15.19
N TRP A 58 0.24 8.34 -16.01
CA TRP A 58 -0.52 7.71 -17.11
C TRP A 58 -1.51 6.68 -16.59
N GLU A 59 -2.79 6.84 -16.97
CA GLU A 59 -3.88 5.92 -16.69
C GLU A 59 -4.30 5.23 -18.01
N SER A 60 -4.27 3.90 -18.02
CA SER A 60 -4.33 3.09 -19.25
C SER A 60 -5.73 2.91 -19.83
N GLU A 61 -6.78 2.88 -19.00
CA GLU A 61 -8.16 2.63 -19.45
C GLU A 61 -8.77 3.88 -20.10
N THR A 62 -8.61 5.02 -19.43
CA THR A 62 -9.01 6.34 -19.94
C THR A 62 -8.05 6.89 -20.97
N LYS A 63 -6.81 6.36 -21.05
CA LYS A 63 -5.73 6.84 -21.93
C LYS A 63 -5.40 8.33 -21.71
N THR A 64 -5.43 8.76 -20.44
CA THR A 64 -5.14 10.14 -20.05
C THR A 64 -4.05 10.19 -18.99
N ARG A 65 -3.54 11.40 -18.71
CA ARG A 65 -2.65 11.67 -17.59
C ARG A 65 -3.40 12.39 -16.50
N MET A 66 -3.22 11.96 -15.25
CA MET A 66 -3.89 12.53 -14.09
C MET A 66 -2.91 12.72 -12.93
N PRO A 67 -3.16 13.67 -12.02
CA PRO A 67 -2.54 13.72 -10.70
C PRO A 67 -2.69 12.36 -10.00
N ALA A 68 -1.62 11.89 -9.35
CA ALA A 68 -1.67 10.66 -8.58
C ALA A 68 -0.77 10.70 -7.35
N MET A 69 -1.25 10.10 -6.27
CA MET A 69 -0.41 9.64 -5.17
C MET A 69 0.26 8.34 -5.62
N ILE A 70 1.58 8.28 -5.56
CA ILE A 70 2.34 7.06 -5.87
C ILE A 70 3.12 6.58 -4.65
N ALA A 71 3.18 5.27 -4.47
CA ALA A 71 3.90 4.64 -3.38
C ALA A 71 4.61 3.38 -3.86
N LEU A 72 5.82 3.16 -3.34
CA LEU A 72 6.60 1.98 -3.70
C LEU A 72 6.07 0.75 -2.96
N VAL A 73 5.86 -0.34 -3.70
CA VAL A 73 5.54 -1.65 -3.15
C VAL A 73 6.82 -2.48 -3.10
N THR A 74 7.18 -2.92 -1.91
CA THR A 74 8.45 -3.59 -1.63
C THR A 74 8.19 -5.03 -1.21
N GLY A 75 8.94 -5.97 -1.76
CA GLY A 75 8.85 -7.38 -1.43
C GLY A 75 9.39 -7.70 -0.03
N PRO A 76 9.23 -8.94 0.44
CA PRO A 76 9.77 -9.36 1.74
C PRO A 76 11.30 -9.27 1.80
N ASP A 77 11.99 -9.44 0.66
CA ASP A 77 13.45 -9.32 0.53
C ASP A 77 13.96 -7.86 0.52
N GLY A 78 13.06 -6.89 0.73
CA GLY A 78 13.40 -5.46 0.74
C GLY A 78 13.55 -4.85 -0.66
N LYS A 79 13.35 -5.61 -1.74
CA LYS A 79 13.51 -5.07 -3.10
C LYS A 79 12.21 -4.44 -3.64
N PRO A 80 12.32 -3.37 -4.44
CA PRO A 80 11.19 -2.79 -5.16
C PRO A 80 10.52 -3.83 -6.08
N VAL A 81 9.20 -3.98 -5.98
CA VAL A 81 8.40 -4.89 -6.85
C VAL A 81 7.59 -4.12 -7.87
N THR A 82 6.83 -3.12 -7.43
CA THR A 82 5.96 -2.30 -8.28
C THR A 82 5.64 -0.96 -7.62
N ILE A 83 4.81 -0.14 -8.27
CA ILE A 83 4.30 1.12 -7.76
C ILE A 83 2.78 1.01 -7.66
N HIS A 84 2.25 1.35 -6.49
CA HIS A 84 0.83 1.60 -6.28
C HIS A 84 0.51 3.05 -6.65
N ARG A 85 -0.58 3.26 -7.38
CA ARG A 85 -1.05 4.58 -7.84
C ARG A 85 -2.47 4.79 -7.36
N THR A 86 -2.73 5.93 -6.74
CA THR A 86 -4.08 6.43 -6.47
C THR A 86 -4.28 7.70 -7.28
N TYR A 87 -5.10 7.64 -8.33
CA TYR A 87 -5.40 8.80 -9.17
C TYR A 87 -6.35 9.75 -8.45
N LEU A 88 -6.11 11.05 -8.60
CA LEU A 88 -6.77 12.10 -7.84
C LEU A 88 -7.37 13.17 -8.76
N LYS A 89 -8.49 13.75 -8.33
CA LYS A 89 -9.12 14.91 -8.97
C LYS A 89 -9.86 15.73 -7.90
N GLY A 90 -9.46 16.99 -7.72
CA GLY A 90 -10.12 17.94 -6.80
C GLY A 90 -10.17 17.45 -5.34
N GLY A 91 -9.02 17.05 -4.79
CA GLY A 91 -8.90 16.59 -3.41
C GLY A 91 -9.59 15.24 -3.10
N LYS A 92 -10.02 14.51 -4.12
CA LYS A 92 -10.68 13.19 -3.99
C LYS A 92 -10.03 12.18 -4.94
N LYS A 93 -10.36 10.89 -4.76
CA LYS A 93 -10.11 9.87 -5.78
C LYS A 93 -10.71 10.31 -7.11
N ALA A 94 -9.98 10.11 -8.20
CA ALA A 94 -10.45 10.45 -9.53
C ALA A 94 -11.75 9.68 -9.83
N PRO A 95 -12.75 10.30 -10.48
CA PRO A 95 -14.03 9.66 -10.80
C PRO A 95 -13.88 8.75 -12.03
N ILE A 96 -13.09 7.68 -11.86
CA ILE A 96 -12.85 6.62 -12.83
C ILE A 96 -13.19 5.27 -12.18
N GLU A 97 -13.39 4.24 -12.99
CA GLU A 97 -13.81 2.91 -12.52
C GLU A 97 -12.86 2.35 -11.44
N SER A 98 -11.55 2.46 -11.66
CA SER A 98 -10.53 1.94 -10.74
C SER A 98 -9.50 3.03 -10.41
N PRO A 99 -9.73 3.87 -9.38
CA PRO A 99 -8.81 4.94 -9.02
C PRO A 99 -7.52 4.47 -8.34
N ARG A 100 -7.50 3.24 -7.81
CA ARG A 100 -6.31 2.59 -7.22
C ARG A 100 -5.81 1.49 -8.15
N LYS A 101 -4.54 1.56 -8.56
CA LYS A 101 -3.94 0.57 -9.47
C LYS A 101 -2.48 0.28 -9.15
N LEU A 102 -2.11 -0.99 -9.21
CA LEU A 102 -0.71 -1.38 -9.34
C LEU A 102 -0.21 -1.12 -10.76
N MET A 103 1.07 -0.79 -10.89
CA MET A 103 1.74 -0.85 -12.18
C MET A 103 2.04 -2.31 -12.56
N PRO A 104 2.15 -2.62 -13.87
CA PRO A 104 2.60 -3.92 -14.33
C PRO A 104 3.91 -4.35 -13.66
N HIS A 105 3.99 -5.61 -13.24
CA HIS A 105 5.15 -6.21 -12.57
C HIS A 105 5.34 -7.66 -13.04
N ASN A 106 6.55 -8.17 -12.88
CA ASN A 106 6.90 -9.56 -13.18
C ASN A 106 7.20 -10.41 -11.92
N GLY A 107 7.26 -9.77 -10.75
CA GLY A 107 7.51 -10.40 -9.46
C GLY A 107 6.23 -10.86 -8.78
N THR A 108 6.38 -11.71 -7.77
CA THR A 108 5.27 -12.02 -6.85
C THR A 108 4.99 -10.84 -5.93
N LEU A 109 3.71 -10.59 -5.67
CA LEU A 109 3.27 -9.66 -4.62
C LEU A 109 3.11 -10.36 -3.27
N HIS A 110 3.38 -11.67 -3.19
CA HIS A 110 3.27 -12.43 -1.95
C HIS A 110 4.16 -11.82 -0.86
N GLY A 111 3.52 -11.34 0.19
CA GLY A 111 4.11 -10.61 1.31
C GLY A 111 4.77 -9.28 0.97
N ALA A 112 4.44 -8.69 -0.18
CA ALA A 112 4.83 -7.33 -0.50
C ALA A 112 3.98 -6.32 0.25
N ALA A 113 4.55 -5.15 0.55
CA ALA A 113 3.84 -4.06 1.21
C ALA A 113 4.42 -2.68 0.84
N ILE A 114 3.59 -1.66 0.99
CA ILE A 114 4.02 -0.26 1.06
C ILE A 114 4.45 -0.01 2.51
N ARG A 115 5.75 0.23 2.72
CA ARG A 115 6.36 0.33 4.04
C ARG A 115 6.28 1.75 4.60
N LEU A 116 5.08 2.24 4.91
CA LEU A 116 4.80 3.67 5.16
C LEU A 116 5.56 4.28 6.34
N PHE A 117 5.74 3.51 7.41
CA PHE A 117 6.43 3.93 8.63
C PHE A 117 7.42 2.86 9.10
N GLU A 118 8.53 3.28 9.68
CA GLU A 118 9.52 2.35 10.24
C GLU A 118 8.97 1.64 11.48
N PRO A 119 9.20 0.32 11.63
CA PRO A 119 8.81 -0.38 12.85
C PRO A 119 9.47 0.22 14.10
N GLU A 120 8.80 0.14 15.23
CA GLU A 120 9.28 0.69 16.49
C GLU A 120 9.19 -0.36 17.60
N GLN A 121 10.30 -0.60 18.30
CA GLN A 121 10.36 -1.47 19.49
C GLN A 121 9.77 -2.88 19.27
N GLY A 122 10.01 -3.46 18.09
CA GLY A 122 9.49 -4.79 17.73
C GLY A 122 7.97 -4.81 17.46
N VAL A 123 7.35 -3.64 17.25
CA VAL A 123 5.93 -3.49 16.94
C VAL A 123 5.75 -2.97 15.52
N LEU A 124 4.85 -3.61 14.77
CA LEU A 124 4.46 -3.17 13.43
C LEU A 124 2.98 -3.46 13.17
N GLY A 125 2.30 -2.53 12.53
CA GLY A 125 0.96 -2.69 11.99
C GLY A 125 0.97 -3.08 10.52
N ILE A 126 -0.10 -3.74 10.07
CA ILE A 126 -0.40 -3.96 8.65
C ILE A 126 -1.90 -3.69 8.41
N ALA A 127 -2.20 -3.00 7.31
CA ALA A 127 -3.55 -2.78 6.82
C ALA A 127 -3.66 -3.15 5.34
N GLU A 128 -4.88 -3.24 4.80
CA GLU A 128 -5.09 -3.43 3.37
C GLU A 128 -4.66 -2.19 2.56
N GLY A 129 -5.26 -1.04 2.87
CA GLY A 129 -5.05 0.22 2.15
C GLY A 129 -3.98 1.13 2.76
N ALA A 130 -3.37 1.98 1.93
CA ALA A 130 -2.41 2.98 2.38
C ALA A 130 -3.07 4.03 3.30
N GLU A 131 -4.29 4.44 2.98
CA GLU A 131 -5.03 5.42 3.77
C GLU A 131 -5.44 4.84 5.14
N THR A 132 -5.93 3.59 5.17
CA THR A 132 -6.21 2.85 6.41
C THR A 132 -4.96 2.70 7.28
N ALA A 133 -3.80 2.40 6.67
CA ALA A 133 -2.54 2.29 7.40
C ALA A 133 -2.11 3.63 8.02
N ILE A 134 -2.24 4.75 7.28
CA ILE A 134 -1.95 6.09 7.82
C ILE A 134 -2.91 6.43 8.97
N ALA A 135 -4.21 6.17 8.80
CA ALA A 135 -5.21 6.38 9.85
C ALA A 135 -4.90 5.56 11.10
N ALA A 136 -4.55 4.28 10.93
CA ALA A 136 -4.20 3.39 12.02
C ALA A 136 -2.97 3.90 12.79
N THR A 137 -1.93 4.36 12.09
CA THR A 137 -0.77 4.98 12.76
C THR A 137 -1.17 6.25 13.52
N GLN A 138 -2.02 7.09 12.92
CA GLN A 138 -2.47 8.32 13.56
C GLN A 138 -3.30 8.06 14.84
N LEU A 139 -4.22 7.09 14.80
CA LEU A 139 -5.16 6.78 15.86
C LEU A 139 -4.54 5.94 16.98
N PHE A 140 -3.81 4.88 16.61
CA PHE A 140 -3.31 3.88 17.57
C PHE A 140 -1.83 4.06 17.93
N LYS A 141 -1.13 5.00 17.29
CA LYS A 141 0.31 5.24 17.49
C LYS A 141 1.15 3.99 17.20
N VAL A 142 0.71 3.17 16.25
CA VAL A 142 1.43 1.99 15.78
C VAL A 142 1.94 2.25 14.36
N PRO A 143 3.26 2.23 14.11
CA PRO A 143 3.78 2.31 12.74
C PRO A 143 3.15 1.22 11.89
N THR A 144 2.55 1.57 10.76
CA THR A 144 1.71 0.63 10.00
C THR A 144 2.07 0.63 8.51
N TRP A 145 2.20 -0.56 7.93
CA TRP A 145 2.40 -0.76 6.50
C TRP A 145 1.06 -1.05 5.80
N ALA A 146 1.05 -0.99 4.45
CA ALA A 146 -0.12 -1.34 3.66
C ALA A 146 0.17 -2.48 2.68
N ALA A 147 -0.63 -3.54 2.71
CA ALA A 147 -0.48 -4.72 1.86
C ALA A 147 -1.01 -4.54 0.44
N VAL A 148 -1.68 -3.42 0.14
CA VAL A 148 -2.34 -3.06 -1.14
C VAL A 148 -3.72 -3.71 -1.33
N THR A 149 -3.87 -5.00 -1.03
CA THR A 149 -5.16 -5.70 -1.11
C THR A 149 -5.32 -6.73 0.01
N ALA A 150 -6.56 -7.12 0.33
CA ALA A 150 -6.87 -8.18 1.28
C ALA A 150 -6.11 -9.48 0.97
N GLY A 151 -6.06 -9.89 -0.31
CA GLY A 151 -5.38 -11.11 -0.72
C GLY A 151 -3.86 -11.07 -0.54
N ILE A 152 -3.23 -9.91 -0.75
CA ILE A 152 -1.80 -9.75 -0.48
C ILE A 152 -1.56 -9.74 1.03
N MET A 153 -2.46 -9.13 1.80
CA MET A 153 -2.36 -9.08 3.27
C MET A 153 -2.32 -10.48 3.89
N GLU A 154 -3.15 -11.42 3.43
CA GLU A 154 -3.15 -12.81 3.94
C GLU A 154 -1.78 -13.49 3.80
N SER A 155 -1.02 -13.12 2.77
CA SER A 155 0.30 -13.67 2.48
C SER A 155 1.45 -12.99 3.23
N TRP A 156 1.19 -11.84 3.87
CA TRP A 156 2.22 -11.00 4.47
C TRP A 156 2.92 -11.65 5.66
N GLU A 157 4.21 -11.35 5.79
CA GLU A 157 5.04 -11.74 6.92
C GLU A 157 5.79 -10.50 7.42
N PRO A 158 5.92 -10.32 8.74
CA PRO A 158 6.67 -9.20 9.27
C PRO A 158 8.17 -9.35 8.98
N PRO A 159 8.91 -8.22 8.88
CA PRO A 159 10.36 -8.26 8.82
C PRO A 159 10.95 -8.85 10.12
N GLU A 160 12.23 -9.19 10.09
CA GLU A 160 12.96 -9.67 11.26
C GLU A 160 12.93 -8.64 12.41
N GLY A 161 12.84 -9.13 13.65
CA GLY A 161 12.81 -8.30 14.87
C GLY A 161 11.41 -7.85 15.31
N ILE A 162 10.35 -8.17 14.56
CA ILE A 162 8.98 -7.90 14.99
C ILE A 162 8.47 -9.00 15.92
N GLU A 163 7.99 -8.60 17.09
CA GLU A 163 7.42 -9.47 18.12
C GLU A 163 5.90 -9.32 18.20
N THR A 164 5.38 -8.12 17.93
CA THR A 164 3.96 -7.79 18.03
C THR A 164 3.45 -7.22 16.71
N VAL A 165 2.40 -7.84 16.17
CA VAL A 165 1.75 -7.40 14.93
C VAL A 165 0.34 -6.91 15.22
N PHE A 166 0.06 -5.67 14.81
CA PHE A 166 -1.29 -5.14 14.74
C PHE A 166 -1.85 -5.37 13.34
N ILE A 167 -3.06 -5.92 13.23
CA ILE A 167 -3.73 -6.16 11.95
C ILE A 167 -4.97 -5.26 11.93
N PHE A 168 -4.94 -4.27 11.06
CA PHE A 168 -6.03 -3.31 10.85
C PHE A 168 -6.84 -3.76 9.63
N GLY A 169 -7.94 -4.47 9.88
CA GLY A 169 -8.84 -4.94 8.84
C GLY A 169 -9.95 -3.92 8.57
N ASP A 170 -10.42 -3.88 7.33
CA ASP A 170 -11.60 -3.12 6.96
C ASP A 170 -12.87 -3.90 7.39
N ASN A 171 -13.91 -3.17 7.80
CA ASN A 171 -15.23 -3.73 8.09
C ASN A 171 -16.12 -3.60 6.85
N ASP A 172 -16.05 -4.57 5.93
CA ASP A 172 -16.90 -4.56 4.75
C ASP A 172 -18.10 -5.49 4.87
N ALA A 173 -19.19 -5.18 4.16
CA ALA A 173 -20.42 -5.96 4.16
C ALA A 173 -20.26 -7.38 3.58
N SER A 174 -19.19 -7.62 2.81
CA SER A 174 -18.86 -8.94 2.24
C SER A 174 -18.03 -9.81 3.19
N TYR A 175 -17.62 -9.28 4.34
CA TYR A 175 -16.71 -9.88 5.31
C TYR A 175 -15.30 -10.17 4.79
N THR A 176 -14.88 -9.55 3.68
CA THR A 176 -13.60 -9.86 3.01
C THR A 176 -12.40 -9.41 3.83
N GLY A 177 -12.39 -8.15 4.29
CA GLY A 177 -11.36 -7.54 5.10
C GLY A 177 -11.24 -8.20 6.48
N GLN A 178 -12.38 -8.50 7.10
CA GLN A 178 -12.43 -9.23 8.38
C GLN A 178 -11.85 -10.65 8.21
N LYS A 179 -12.28 -11.39 7.19
CA LYS A 179 -11.74 -12.72 6.89
C LYS A 179 -10.23 -12.68 6.67
N SER A 180 -9.74 -11.75 5.84
CA SER A 180 -8.32 -11.61 5.55
C SER A 180 -7.51 -11.29 6.82
N ALA A 181 -8.01 -10.36 7.65
CA ALA A 181 -7.37 -9.98 8.90
C ALA A 181 -7.24 -11.17 9.86
N TYR A 182 -8.31 -11.95 10.06
CA TYR A 182 -8.26 -13.13 10.93
C TYR A 182 -7.47 -14.30 10.33
N THR A 183 -7.44 -14.43 9.01
CA THR A 183 -6.58 -15.42 8.31
C THR A 183 -5.10 -15.12 8.57
N LEU A 184 -4.69 -13.87 8.41
CA LEU A 184 -3.33 -13.45 8.74
C LEU A 184 -3.04 -13.61 10.24
N ALA A 185 -3.99 -13.24 11.10
CA ALA A 185 -3.84 -13.35 12.55
C ALA A 185 -3.56 -14.79 12.98
N ASN A 186 -4.36 -15.75 12.48
CA ASN A 186 -4.16 -17.17 12.77
C ASN A 186 -2.77 -17.64 12.32
N LYS A 187 -2.38 -17.31 11.08
CA LYS A 187 -1.08 -17.70 10.51
C LYS A 187 0.09 -17.20 11.37
N LEU A 188 0.07 -15.94 11.78
CA LEU A 188 1.16 -15.33 12.55
C LEU A 188 1.16 -15.79 14.02
N ALA A 189 -0.01 -16.00 14.62
CA ALA A 189 -0.11 -16.55 15.97
C ALA A 189 0.48 -17.97 16.05
N LEU A 190 0.25 -18.82 15.04
CA LEU A 190 0.86 -20.14 14.95
C LEU A 190 2.39 -20.10 14.83
N LYS A 191 2.96 -18.99 14.39
CA LYS A 191 4.41 -18.73 14.37
C LYS A 191 4.94 -18.14 15.69
N GLY A 192 4.08 -17.96 16.70
CA GLY A 192 4.46 -17.49 18.03
C GLY A 192 4.51 -15.96 18.20
N LEU A 193 4.03 -15.18 17.22
CA LEU A 193 3.94 -13.73 17.36
C LEU A 193 2.76 -13.31 18.24
N LYS A 194 2.88 -12.16 18.91
CA LYS A 194 1.76 -11.51 19.60
C LYS A 194 0.91 -10.78 18.59
N ILE A 195 -0.39 -11.10 18.52
CA ILE A 195 -1.28 -10.54 17.51
C ILE A 195 -2.38 -9.69 18.15
N VAL A 196 -2.63 -8.53 17.56
CA VAL A 196 -3.73 -7.65 17.93
C VAL A 196 -4.53 -7.32 16.67
N VAL A 197 -5.77 -7.81 16.57
CA VAL A 197 -6.68 -7.48 15.46
C VAL A 197 -7.52 -6.26 15.85
N ARG A 198 -7.71 -5.34 14.90
CA ARG A 198 -8.53 -4.13 15.02
C ARG A 198 -9.38 -4.00 13.75
N ILE A 199 -10.69 -4.06 13.94
CA ILE A 199 -11.70 -3.86 12.89
C ILE A 199 -12.66 -2.77 13.40
N PRO A 200 -13.04 -1.78 12.59
CA PRO A 200 -14.03 -0.76 12.98
C PRO A 200 -15.37 -1.40 13.39
N GLU A 201 -16.11 -0.76 14.30
CA GLU A 201 -17.42 -1.27 14.74
C GLU A 201 -18.49 -1.10 13.65
N GLU A 202 -18.45 0.03 12.94
CA GLU A 202 -19.32 0.31 11.80
C GLU A 202 -18.70 -0.14 10.48
N ILE A 203 -19.54 -0.30 9.45
CA ILE A 203 -19.08 -0.67 8.10
C ILE A 203 -18.22 0.47 7.54
N GLY A 204 -17.00 0.15 7.11
CA GLY A 204 -16.01 1.09 6.61
C GLY A 204 -14.59 0.69 7.00
N ASP A 205 -13.63 1.58 6.73
CA ASP A 205 -12.27 1.48 7.23
C ASP A 205 -11.99 2.51 8.35
N TRP A 206 -10.78 2.49 8.92
CA TRP A 206 -10.35 3.43 9.97
C TRP A 206 -10.28 4.90 9.53
N ASN A 207 -10.67 5.19 8.28
CA ASN A 207 -10.56 6.48 7.62
C ASN A 207 -11.86 6.90 6.92
N ASP A 208 -12.97 6.21 7.15
CA ASP A 208 -14.29 6.52 6.57
C ASP A 208 -15.18 7.42 7.50
N ASP A 209 -14.62 7.92 8.61
CA ASP A 209 -15.25 8.91 9.51
C ASP A 209 -15.02 10.38 9.12
#